data_AF-A0A9P6XZX2-F1
#
_entry.id   AF-A0A9P6XZX2-F1
#
_cell.length_a   1.000
_cell.length_b   1.000
_cell.length_c   1.000
_cell.angle_alpha   90.00
_cell.angle_beta   90.00
_cell.angle_gamma   90.00
#
_symmetry.space_group_name_H-M   'P 1'
#
loop_
_entity.id
_entity.type
_entity.pdbx_description
1 polymer ?
#
loop_
_entity_poly.entity_id
_entity_poly.type
_entity_poly.pdbx_seq_one_letter_code
_entity_poly.pdbx_strand_id
1 'polypeptide(L)'
;MIAHKLFHEFVLGVAELYGPEMVTPNMHLHLHLKDSIQDFGPIYAFWLYGFERLNGDIKKMTVNHKTAFEVTYMKKFLSVVHYGDYIRNLPQGIKQNPVMMSSFVYLSPTPSDSLVASSVSTSFDFSLFVSAPLRLNDTFTGAEILPPDTQASSRHKVCIY
;
A
#
# COMPACT_ATOMS: atom_id res chain seq x y z
N MET A 1 -15.63 21.80 6.69
CA MET A 1 -15.05 22.73 7.69
C MET A 1 -15.65 22.56 9.09
N ILE A 2 -16.97 22.39 9.23
CA ILE A 2 -17.65 22.24 10.54
C ILE A 2 -17.08 21.09 11.38
N ALA A 3 -16.97 19.88 10.82
CA ALA A 3 -16.46 18.71 11.56
C ALA A 3 -15.03 18.90 12.10
N HIS A 4 -14.13 19.49 11.31
CA HIS A 4 -12.77 19.78 11.74
C HIS A 4 -12.73 20.76 12.92
N LYS A 5 -13.58 21.80 12.90
CA LYS A 5 -13.71 22.75 14.00
C LYS A 5 -14.21 22.06 15.28
N LEU A 6 -15.21 21.19 15.17
CA LEU A 6 -15.74 20.44 16.32
C LEU A 6 -14.69 19.50 16.93
N PHE A 7 -13.88 18.83 16.10
CA PHE A 7 -12.79 17.99 16.60
C PHE A 7 -11.71 18.83 17.30
N HIS A 8 -11.39 20.00 16.78
CA HIS A 8 -10.46 20.91 17.42
C HIS A 8 -10.98 21.39 18.78
N GLU A 9 -12.24 21.82 18.86
CA GLU A 9 -12.89 22.21 20.12
C GLU A 9 -12.95 21.05 21.11
N PHE A 10 -13.21 19.83 20.66
CA PHE A 10 -13.18 18.63 21.51
C PHE A 10 -11.80 18.41 22.14
N VAL A 11 -10.71 18.45 21.34
CA VAL A 11 -9.35 18.25 21.85
C VAL A 11 -8.96 19.34 22.85
N LEU A 12 -9.31 20.60 22.55
CA LEU A 12 -9.07 21.72 23.48
C LEU A 12 -9.86 21.55 24.78
N GLY A 13 -11.13 21.15 24.70
CA GLY A 13 -11.96 20.92 25.88
C GLY A 13 -11.42 19.79 26.76
N VAL A 14 -10.87 18.72 26.16
CA VAL A 14 -10.20 17.66 26.93
C VAL A 14 -8.96 18.20 27.65
N ALA A 15 -8.13 18.98 26.96
CA ALA A 15 -6.93 19.58 27.55
C ALA A 15 -7.27 20.54 28.70
N GLU A 16 -8.34 21.32 28.56
CA GLU A 16 -8.79 22.28 29.57
C GLU A 16 -9.39 21.60 30.82
N LEU A 17 -10.23 20.57 30.61
CA LEU A 17 -10.94 19.89 31.70
C LEU A 17 -10.07 18.87 32.45
N TYR A 18 -9.18 18.19 31.73
CA TYR A 18 -8.44 17.03 32.26
C TYR A 18 -6.92 17.19 32.23
N GLY A 19 -6.41 18.29 31.67
CA GLY A 19 -4.98 18.54 31.52
C GLY A 19 -4.44 18.08 30.15
N PRO A 20 -3.38 18.75 29.63
CA PRO A 20 -2.79 18.42 28.34
C PRO A 20 -2.21 17.00 28.26
N GLU A 21 -1.80 16.42 29.39
CA GLU A 21 -1.29 15.05 29.51
C GLU A 21 -2.35 13.98 29.19
N MET A 22 -3.63 14.34 29.28
CA MET A 22 -4.74 13.44 28.97
C MET A 22 -5.10 13.43 27.47
N VAL A 23 -4.49 14.32 26.67
CA VAL A 23 -4.64 14.34 25.22
C VAL A 23 -3.83 13.20 24.61
N THR A 24 -4.52 12.16 24.16
CA THR A 24 -3.89 11.00 23.54
C THR A 24 -3.48 11.28 22.08
N PRO A 25 -2.51 10.52 21.52
CA PRO A 25 -2.17 10.61 20.09
C PRO A 25 -3.39 10.42 19.18
N ASN A 26 -4.33 9.55 19.54
CA ASN A 26 -5.56 9.34 18.78
C ASN A 26 -6.42 10.59 18.72
N MET A 27 -6.52 11.35 19.82
CA MET A 27 -7.22 12.63 19.86
C MET A 27 -6.51 13.66 18.99
N HIS A 28 -5.18 13.73 19.03
CA HIS A 28 -4.40 14.59 18.13
C HIS A 28 -4.66 14.27 16.65
N LEU A 29 -4.79 12.99 16.29
CA LEU A 29 -5.10 12.57 14.92
C LEU A 29 -6.46 13.07 14.41
N HIS A 30 -7.39 13.46 15.29
CA HIS A 30 -8.67 14.04 14.86
C HIS A 30 -8.48 15.35 14.08
N LEU A 31 -7.40 16.07 14.37
CA LEU A 31 -7.04 17.32 13.67
C LEU A 31 -6.62 17.06 12.22
N HIS A 32 -6.02 15.90 11.95
CA HIS A 32 -5.50 15.50 10.64
C HIS A 32 -6.50 14.73 9.78
N LEU A 33 -7.63 14.30 10.34
CA LEU A 33 -8.65 13.52 9.62
C LEU A 33 -9.12 14.16 8.32
N LYS A 34 -9.30 15.49 8.33
CA LYS A 34 -9.72 16.23 7.13
C LYS A 34 -8.69 16.03 6.01
N ASP A 35 -7.43 16.27 6.30
CA ASP A 35 -6.36 16.23 5.30
C ASP A 35 -6.10 14.78 4.88
N SER A 36 -6.14 13.83 5.81
CA SER A 36 -6.08 12.40 5.50
C SER A 36 -7.20 11.94 4.56
N ILE A 37 -8.44 12.41 4.76
CA ILE A 37 -9.55 12.07 3.86
C ILE A 37 -9.36 12.70 2.47
N GLN A 38 -8.80 13.90 2.42
CA GLN A 38 -8.52 14.60 1.15
C GLN A 38 -7.39 13.93 0.36
N ASP A 39 -6.38 13.41 1.04
CA ASP A 39 -5.19 12.84 0.40
C ASP A 39 -5.35 11.35 0.08
N PHE A 40 -6.03 10.58 0.95
CA PHE A 40 -6.15 9.12 0.85
C PHE A 40 -7.57 8.62 0.53
N GLY A 41 -8.56 9.51 0.49
CA GLY A 41 -9.96 9.16 0.24
C GLY A 41 -10.73 8.79 1.53
N PRO A 42 -11.85 8.06 1.42
CA PRO A 42 -12.67 7.71 2.58
C PRO A 42 -11.85 6.98 3.66
N ILE A 43 -12.22 7.11 4.94
CA ILE A 43 -11.51 6.47 6.08
C ILE A 43 -11.27 4.96 5.85
N TYR A 44 -12.24 4.28 5.23
CA TYR A 44 -12.14 2.86 4.91
C TYR A 44 -11.02 2.49 3.93
N ALA A 45 -10.54 3.45 3.13
CA ALA A 45 -9.46 3.23 2.17
C ALA A 45 -8.09 3.09 2.86
N PHE A 46 -7.90 3.66 4.05
CA PHE A 46 -6.60 3.68 4.75
C PHE A 46 -6.63 3.14 6.18
N TRP A 47 -7.78 2.67 6.68
CA TRP A 47 -7.83 2.03 8.00
C TRP A 47 -7.19 0.63 7.99
N LEU A 48 -6.30 0.40 8.95
CA LEU A 48 -5.62 -0.86 9.25
C LEU A 48 -6.50 -2.09 9.53
N TYR A 49 -7.82 -1.96 9.74
CA TYR A 49 -8.68 -3.10 10.09
C TYR A 49 -8.59 -4.25 9.07
N GLY A 50 -8.48 -3.93 7.77
CA GLY A 50 -8.27 -4.94 6.74
C GLY A 50 -6.97 -5.73 6.94
N PHE A 51 -5.87 -5.02 7.24
CA PHE A 51 -4.57 -5.63 7.51
C PHE A 51 -4.59 -6.50 8.78
N GLU A 52 -5.28 -6.07 9.83
CA GLU A 52 -5.42 -6.87 11.05
C GLU A 52 -6.15 -8.20 10.81
N ARG A 53 -7.20 -8.20 9.98
CA ARG A 53 -7.88 -9.45 9.59
C ARG A 53 -6.95 -10.37 8.79
N LEU A 54 -6.20 -9.81 7.84
CA LEU A 54 -5.21 -10.56 7.07
C LEU A 54 -4.12 -11.16 7.96
N ASN A 55 -3.63 -10.42 8.96
CA ASN A 55 -2.69 -10.93 9.96
C ASN A 55 -3.28 -12.10 10.74
N GLY A 56 -4.57 -12.02 11.10
CA GLY A 56 -5.29 -13.12 11.72
C GLY A 56 -5.37 -14.37 10.85
N ASP A 57 -5.59 -14.22 9.55
CA ASP A 57 -5.65 -15.33 8.62
C ASP A 57 -4.27 -15.94 8.36
N ILE A 58 -3.23 -15.11 8.22
CA ILE A 58 -1.82 -15.55 8.16
C ILE A 58 -1.47 -16.39 9.39
N LYS A 59 -1.87 -15.94 10.59
CA LYS A 59 -1.58 -16.66 11.85
C LYS A 59 -2.25 -18.03 11.93
N LYS A 60 -3.37 -18.25 11.21
CA LYS A 60 -4.08 -19.54 11.17
C LYS A 60 -3.46 -20.53 10.18
N MET A 61 -2.56 -20.08 9.30
CA MET A 61 -1.93 -20.97 8.33
C MET A 61 -0.95 -21.91 9.02
N THR A 62 -1.08 -23.21 8.77
CA THR A 62 -0.14 -24.23 9.24
C THR A 62 1.15 -24.18 8.42
N VAL A 63 2.18 -23.55 8.99
CA VAL A 63 3.49 -23.38 8.32
C VAL A 63 4.42 -24.60 8.41
N ASN A 64 3.92 -25.78 8.84
CA ASN A 64 4.71 -27.01 9.03
C ASN A 64 6.05 -26.77 9.77
N HIS A 65 6.04 -25.89 10.77
CA HIS A 65 7.22 -25.44 11.53
C HIS A 65 8.37 -24.87 10.68
N LYS A 66 8.11 -24.44 9.44
CA LYS A 66 9.11 -23.79 8.58
C LYS A 66 9.21 -22.30 8.92
N THR A 67 10.38 -21.91 9.41
CA THR A 67 10.75 -20.52 9.67
C THR A 67 11.11 -19.82 8.35
N ALA A 68 10.11 -19.40 7.57
CA ALA A 68 10.26 -18.51 6.40
C ALA A 68 8.91 -18.22 5.71
N PHE A 69 7.80 -18.23 6.45
CA PHE A 69 6.48 -18.06 5.83
C PHE A 69 6.37 -16.68 5.20
N GLU A 70 6.81 -15.63 5.90
CA GLU A 70 6.78 -14.25 5.43
C GLU A 70 7.56 -14.11 4.12
N VAL A 71 8.76 -14.69 4.04
CA VAL A 71 9.59 -14.67 2.83
C VAL A 71 8.91 -15.41 1.68
N THR A 72 8.28 -16.56 1.96
CA THR A 72 7.58 -17.35 0.95
C THR A 72 6.33 -16.64 0.45
N TYR A 73 5.57 -16.05 1.37
CA TYR A 73 4.38 -15.26 1.09
C TYR A 73 4.72 -14.05 0.23
N MET A 74 5.73 -13.25 0.63
CA MET A 74 6.15 -12.07 -0.13
C MET A 74 6.68 -12.44 -1.52
N LYS A 75 7.44 -13.53 -1.66
CA LYS A 75 7.87 -14.04 -2.97
C LYS A 75 6.67 -14.42 -3.85
N LYS A 76 5.66 -15.09 -3.27
CA LYS A 76 4.46 -15.49 -4.02
C LYS A 76 3.61 -14.26 -4.39
N PHE A 77 3.40 -13.33 -3.47
CA PHE A 77 2.70 -12.07 -3.73
C PHE A 77 3.33 -11.29 -4.89
N LEU A 78 4.66 -11.05 -4.82
CA LEU A 78 5.37 -10.32 -5.88
C LEU A 78 5.31 -11.04 -7.23
N SER A 79 5.44 -12.37 -7.25
CA SER A 79 5.35 -13.13 -8.50
C SER A 79 3.95 -13.11 -9.13
N VAL A 80 2.89 -13.02 -8.33
CA VAL A 80 1.51 -12.89 -8.82
C VAL A 80 1.24 -11.46 -9.32
N VAL A 81 1.56 -10.44 -8.51
CA VAL A 81 1.29 -9.03 -8.86
C VAL A 81 2.08 -8.60 -10.09
N HIS A 82 3.35 -9.00 -10.19
CA HIS A 82 4.25 -8.61 -11.29
C HIS A 82 4.43 -9.72 -12.32
N TYR A 83 3.53 -10.70 -12.38
CA TYR A 83 3.61 -11.81 -13.34
C TYR A 83 3.82 -11.29 -14.78
N GLY A 84 3.02 -10.31 -15.18
CA GLY A 84 3.11 -9.70 -16.51
C GLY A 84 4.50 -9.10 -16.79
N ASP A 85 5.10 -8.44 -15.81
CA ASP A 85 6.42 -7.81 -15.94
C ASP A 85 7.54 -8.86 -15.98
N TYR A 86 7.43 -9.93 -15.19
CA TYR A 86 8.34 -11.07 -15.28
C TYR A 86 8.32 -11.69 -16.67
N ILE A 87 7.14 -11.98 -17.22
CA ILE A 87 7.00 -12.55 -18.57
C ILE A 87 7.56 -11.59 -19.62
N ARG A 88 7.30 -10.29 -19.50
CA ARG A 88 7.84 -9.26 -20.41
C ARG A 88 9.35 -9.14 -20.36
N ASN A 89 9.99 -9.42 -19.23
CA ASN A 89 11.46 -9.34 -19.09
C ASN A 89 12.20 -10.65 -19.37
N LEU A 90 11.51 -11.75 -19.66
CA LEU A 90 12.17 -13.01 -20.01
C LEU A 90 13.00 -12.87 -21.31
N PRO A 91 14.16 -13.57 -21.39
CA PRO A 91 14.92 -13.69 -22.62
C PRO A 91 14.05 -14.22 -23.77
N GLN A 92 14.30 -13.73 -24.99
CA GLN A 92 13.53 -14.12 -26.18
C GLN A 92 13.52 -15.64 -26.41
N GLY A 93 14.65 -16.32 -26.21
CA GLY A 93 14.73 -17.78 -26.35
C GLY A 93 13.83 -18.56 -25.37
N ILE A 94 13.53 -17.98 -24.20
CA ILE A 94 12.58 -18.57 -23.25
C ILE A 94 11.14 -18.28 -23.69
N LYS A 95 10.85 -17.04 -24.09
CA LYS A 95 9.51 -16.62 -24.57
C LYS A 95 9.03 -17.39 -25.80
N GLN A 96 9.97 -17.77 -26.67
CA GLN A 96 9.69 -18.47 -27.92
C GLN A 96 9.58 -19.99 -27.71
N ASN A 97 9.98 -20.51 -26.55
CA ASN A 97 9.90 -21.94 -26.25
C ASN A 97 8.55 -22.26 -25.57
N PRO A 98 7.62 -22.95 -26.26
CA PRO A 98 6.28 -23.20 -25.74
C PRO A 98 6.25 -24.13 -24.51
N VAL A 99 7.22 -25.04 -24.38
CA VAL A 99 7.35 -25.94 -23.22
C VAL A 99 7.85 -25.19 -21.98
N MET A 100 8.74 -24.22 -22.20
CA MET A 100 9.23 -23.38 -21.11
C MET A 100 8.14 -22.40 -20.65
N MET A 101 7.43 -21.79 -21.60
CA MET A 101 6.31 -20.89 -21.32
C MET A 101 5.13 -21.57 -20.62
N SER A 102 4.84 -22.83 -20.92
CA SER A 102 3.76 -23.57 -20.24
C SER A 102 4.03 -23.78 -18.74
N SER A 103 5.30 -23.85 -18.34
CA SER A 103 5.67 -23.97 -16.92
C SER A 103 5.34 -22.71 -16.11
N PHE A 104 5.26 -21.54 -16.77
CA PHE A 104 4.89 -20.28 -16.12
C PHE A 104 3.37 -20.12 -15.92
N VAL A 105 2.54 -20.99 -16.51
CA VAL A 105 1.08 -20.98 -16.29
C VAL A 105 0.73 -21.17 -14.80
N TYR A 106 1.52 -21.94 -14.05
CA TYR A 106 1.33 -22.11 -12.60
C TYR A 106 1.67 -20.85 -11.76
N LEU A 107 2.34 -19.88 -12.38
CA LEU A 107 2.62 -18.57 -11.82
C LEU A 107 1.62 -17.52 -12.32
N SER A 108 0.85 -17.85 -13.37
CA SER A 108 -0.18 -16.96 -13.87
C SER A 108 -1.25 -16.76 -12.80
N PRO A 109 -1.66 -15.51 -12.55
CA PRO A 109 -2.77 -15.25 -11.64
C PRO A 109 -4.03 -15.96 -12.14
N THR A 110 -4.77 -16.60 -11.24
CA THR A 110 -6.04 -17.23 -11.63
C THR A 110 -7.10 -16.15 -11.87
N PRO A 111 -8.08 -16.36 -12.77
CA PRO A 111 -9.15 -15.38 -13.03
C PRO A 111 -9.95 -14.98 -11.78
N SER A 112 -9.88 -15.79 -10.73
CA SER A 112 -10.51 -15.57 -9.41
C SER A 112 -9.70 -14.62 -8.51
N ASP A 113 -8.47 -14.26 -8.88
CA ASP A 113 -7.60 -13.37 -8.11
C ASP A 113 -7.99 -11.91 -8.35
N SER A 114 -8.70 -11.33 -7.38
CA SER A 114 -9.18 -9.94 -7.40
C SER A 114 -8.08 -8.88 -7.53
N LEU A 115 -6.81 -9.24 -7.28
CA LEU A 115 -5.64 -8.37 -7.39
C LEU A 115 -5.20 -8.08 -8.83
N VAL A 116 -5.65 -8.88 -9.80
CA VAL A 116 -5.16 -8.86 -11.19
C VAL A 116 -5.93 -7.86 -12.05
N ALA A 117 -7.18 -7.56 -11.68
CA ALA A 117 -8.04 -6.65 -12.42
C ALA A 117 -7.55 -5.19 -12.43
N SER A 118 -6.63 -4.82 -11.52
CA SER A 118 -6.18 -3.43 -11.34
C SER A 118 -4.80 -3.12 -11.95
N SER A 119 -4.02 -4.13 -12.36
CA SER A 119 -2.62 -3.96 -12.80
C SER A 119 -2.43 -3.73 -14.29
N VAL A 120 -3.51 -3.58 -15.07
CA VAL A 120 -3.44 -3.61 -16.54
C VAL A 120 -2.97 -2.28 -17.16
N SER A 121 -2.97 -1.15 -16.44
CA SER A 121 -2.78 0.17 -17.09
C SER A 121 -1.42 0.86 -16.97
N THR A 122 -0.50 0.42 -16.10
CA THR A 122 0.84 1.04 -16.04
C THR A 122 1.94 -0.01 -15.96
N SER A 123 2.98 0.17 -16.77
CA SER A 123 4.20 -0.64 -16.73
C SER A 123 4.91 -0.41 -15.41
N PHE A 124 4.87 -1.38 -14.49
CA PHE A 124 5.63 -1.30 -13.26
C PHE A 124 7.11 -1.60 -13.54
N ASP A 125 7.98 -0.63 -13.25
CA ASP A 125 9.43 -0.82 -13.38
C ASP A 125 9.98 -1.51 -12.13
N PHE A 126 10.06 -2.84 -12.20
CA PHE A 126 10.60 -3.68 -11.12
C PHE A 126 12.06 -3.36 -10.80
N SER A 127 12.86 -2.99 -11.79
CA SER A 127 14.27 -2.64 -11.58
C SER A 127 14.41 -1.32 -10.83
N LEU A 128 13.56 -0.34 -11.13
CA LEU A 128 13.46 0.90 -10.37
C LEU A 128 12.99 0.64 -8.94
N PHE A 129 11.96 -0.18 -8.74
CA PHE A 129 11.44 -0.50 -7.41
C PHE A 129 12.48 -1.17 -6.50
N VAL A 130 13.19 -2.19 -7.00
CA VAL A 130 14.21 -2.91 -6.23
C VAL A 130 15.44 -2.06 -5.95
N SER A 131 15.77 -1.12 -6.84
CA SER A 131 16.92 -0.22 -6.67
C SER A 131 16.59 1.07 -5.93
N ALA A 132 15.32 1.44 -5.78
CA ALA A 132 14.89 2.65 -5.08
C ALA A 132 15.42 2.74 -3.63
N PRO A 133 15.37 1.68 -2.80
CA PRO A 133 15.93 1.72 -1.45
C PRO A 133 17.46 1.85 -1.42
N LEU A 134 18.14 1.45 -2.50
CA LEU A 134 19.60 1.52 -2.64
C LEU A 134 20.06 2.87 -3.22
N ARG A 135 19.13 3.70 -3.70
CA ARG A 135 19.40 5.00 -4.32
C ARG A 135 19.05 6.20 -3.45
N LEU A 136 18.31 6.00 -2.37
CA LEU A 136 18.01 7.04 -1.38
C LEU A 136 18.95 6.91 -0.18
N ASN A 137 19.88 7.86 -0.04
CA ASN A 137 20.62 8.08 1.21
C ASN A 137 19.81 8.86 2.25
N ASP A 138 18.56 9.22 1.94
CA ASP A 138 17.73 10.07 2.80
C ASP A 138 16.90 9.24 3.78
N THR A 139 16.79 9.80 4.99
CA THR A 139 16.09 9.19 6.12
C THR A 139 14.60 9.17 5.82
N PHE A 140 14.02 7.98 5.63
CA PHE A 140 12.60 7.80 5.33
C PHE A 140 11.73 8.39 6.46
N THR A 141 11.05 9.49 6.19
CA THR A 141 10.17 10.19 7.17
C THR A 141 8.70 9.81 7.02
N GLY A 142 8.33 9.10 5.96
CA GLY A 142 6.94 8.74 5.65
C GLY A 142 6.08 9.90 5.12
N ALA A 143 6.66 11.09 4.93
CA ALA A 143 6.01 12.28 4.38
C ALA A 143 6.32 12.51 2.89
N GLU A 144 6.92 11.52 2.23
CA GLU A 144 7.42 11.65 0.86
C GLU A 144 6.30 11.57 -0.16
N ILE A 145 6.36 12.43 -1.18
CA ILE A 145 5.34 12.52 -2.23
C ILE A 145 5.37 11.21 -3.02
N LEU A 146 4.21 10.54 -3.10
CA LEU A 146 4.07 9.33 -3.90
C LEU A 146 4.47 9.60 -5.36
N PRO A 147 5.07 8.61 -6.06
CA PRO A 147 5.44 8.76 -7.46
C PRO A 147 4.28 9.33 -8.29
N PRO A 148 4.55 10.19 -9.29
CA PRO A 148 3.53 10.98 -9.99
C PRO A 148 2.41 10.15 -10.66
N ASP A 149 2.62 8.86 -10.87
CA ASP A 149 1.64 7.94 -11.46
C ASP A 149 0.75 7.22 -10.42
N THR A 150 0.94 7.51 -9.13
CA THR A 150 0.16 6.87 -8.05
C THR A 150 -1.24 7.49 -7.89
N GLN A 151 -1.46 8.73 -8.35
CA GLN A 151 -2.77 9.38 -8.32
C GLN A 151 -3.03 10.13 -9.62
N ALA A 152 -3.69 9.48 -10.58
CA ALA A 152 -4.13 10.13 -11.82
C ALA A 152 -5.31 11.11 -11.64
N SER A 153 -5.78 11.42 -10.43
CA SER A 153 -7.10 12.06 -10.23
C SER A 153 -7.12 13.43 -9.53
N SER A 154 -5.99 14.09 -9.28
CA SER A 154 -5.99 15.32 -8.44
C SER A 154 -5.25 16.52 -9.06
N ARG A 155 -5.15 16.58 -10.39
CA ARG A 155 -4.76 17.84 -11.06
C ARG A 155 -5.98 18.76 -11.07
N HIS A 156 -6.00 19.72 -10.14
CA HIS A 156 -6.44 21.13 -10.25
C HIS A 156 -6.56 21.70 -8.82
N LYS A 157 -5.43 21.90 -8.13
CA LYS A 157 -5.35 22.73 -6.92
C LYS A 157 -4.72 24.07 -7.32
N VAL A 158 -5.53 25.12 -7.44
CA VAL A 158 -5.04 26.50 -7.36
C VAL A 158 -5.26 26.94 -5.91
N CYS A 159 -4.16 27.13 -5.18
CA CYS A 159 -4.16 27.74 -3.87
C CYS A 159 -4.45 29.24 -4.03
N ILE A 160 -5.49 29.73 -3.36
CA ILE A 160 -5.56 31.12 -2.92
C ILE A 160 -5.87 31.08 -1.42
N TYR A 161 -5.03 31.80 -0.68
CA TYR A 161 -5.00 31.93 0.78
C TYR A 161 -6.34 32.36 1.38
#